data_AF-A0A357FPL9-F1
#
_entry.id   AF-A0A357FPL9-F1
#
_cell.length_a   1.000
_cell.length_b   1.000
_cell.length_c   1.000
_cell.angle_alpha   90.00
_cell.angle_beta   90.00
_cell.angle_gamma   90.00
#
_symmetry.space_group_name_H-M   'P 1'
#
loop_
_entity.id
_entity.type
_entity.pdbx_description
1 polymer ?
#
loop_
_entity_poly.entity_id
_entity_poly.type
_entity_poly.pdbx_seq_one_letter_code
_entity_poly.pdbx_strand_id
1 'polypeptide(L)'
;MNTFTIAVLTVLLFLGGWQSPTLPFSGTVHTVASLSWFLIKTALVIWVIFWIRGTYPRLRIDQLMSFGWKILVPASFINIFLTA
;
A
#
# COMPACT_ATOMS: atom_id res chain seq x y z
N MET A 1 13.62 -6.47 6.69
CA MET A 1 13.47 -5.00 6.70
C MET A 1 12.80 -4.46 5.45
N ASN A 2 13.16 -4.91 4.23
CA ASN A 2 12.63 -4.37 2.98
C ASN A 2 11.09 -4.38 2.85
N THR A 3 10.40 -5.45 3.31
CA THR A 3 8.92 -5.54 3.26
C THR A 3 8.23 -4.46 4.09
N PHE A 4 8.83 -4.08 5.23
CA PHE A 4 8.30 -3.02 6.08
C PHE A 4 8.41 -1.66 5.40
N THR A 5 9.57 -1.37 4.78
CA THR A 5 9.78 -0.12 4.02
C THR A 5 8.80 0.02 2.86
N ILE A 6 8.54 -1.07 2.11
CA ILE A 6 7.58 -1.06 1.01
C ILE A 6 6.17 -0.78 1.53
N ALA A 7 5.75 -1.43 2.61
CA ALA A 7 4.42 -1.19 3.19
C ALA A 7 4.24 0.26 3.65
N VAL A 8 5.25 0.83 4.29
CA VAL A 8 5.26 2.25 4.70
C VAL A 8 5.14 3.18 3.48
N LEU A 9 5.91 2.94 2.42
CA LEU A 9 5.83 3.74 1.18
C LEU A 9 4.45 3.63 0.53
N THR A 10 3.85 2.44 0.49
CA THR A 10 2.50 2.25 -0.05
C THR A 10 1.46 3.06 0.75
N VAL A 11 1.53 3.05 2.08
CA VAL A 11 0.60 3.81 2.92
C VAL A 11 0.77 5.32 2.73
N LEU A 12 2.01 5.79 2.61
CA LEU A 12 2.30 7.20 2.39
C LEU A 12 1.79 7.70 1.04
N LEU A 13 2.06 6.96 -0.04
CA LEU A 13 1.76 7.40 -1.40
C LEU A 13 0.30 7.21 -1.80
N PHE A 14 -0.35 6.13 -1.36
CA PHE A 14 -1.68 5.76 -1.85
C PHE A 14 -2.78 5.85 -0.80
N LEU A 15 -2.47 5.62 0.49
CA LEU A 15 -3.49 5.59 1.57
C LEU A 15 -3.54 6.88 2.40
N GLY A 16 -2.97 7.98 1.89
CA GLY A 16 -3.01 9.30 2.52
C GLY A 16 -2.15 9.44 3.78
N GLY A 17 -1.15 8.57 3.96
CA GLY A 17 -0.13 8.70 5.01
C GLY A 17 -0.70 8.95 6.42
N TRP A 18 -0.34 10.11 6.99
CA TRP A 18 -0.71 10.56 8.33
C TRP A 18 -2.09 11.23 8.42
N GLN A 19 -2.81 11.36 7.31
CA GLN A 19 -4.14 11.93 7.34
C GLN A 19 -5.11 10.93 7.97
N SER A 20 -5.49 11.19 9.22
CA SER A 20 -6.62 10.54 9.87
C SER A 20 -7.91 11.28 9.51
N PRO A 21 -9.07 10.59 9.50
CA PRO A 21 -10.36 11.25 9.38
C PRO A 21 -10.47 12.38 10.41
N THR A 22 -11.07 13.51 10.03
CA THR A 22 -11.26 14.68 10.91
C THR A 22 -12.10 14.29 12.12
N LEU A 23 -11.43 13.78 13.15
CA LEU A 23 -12.03 13.47 14.44
C LEU A 23 -12.17 14.79 15.21
N PRO A 24 -13.27 15.01 15.96
CA PRO A 24 -13.58 16.27 16.64
C PRO A 24 -12.67 16.57 17.86
N PHE A 25 -11.54 15.89 18.00
CA PHE A 25 -10.64 16.04 19.12
C PHE A 25 -9.49 16.99 18.76
N SER A 26 -9.46 18.18 19.34
CA SER A 26 -8.39 19.17 19.15
C SER A 26 -7.22 18.93 20.12
N GLY A 27 -5.98 18.91 19.62
CA GLY A 27 -4.76 18.90 20.46
C GLY A 27 -3.80 17.73 20.18
N THR A 28 -2.91 17.43 21.14
CA THR A 28 -1.92 16.32 21.09
C THR A 28 -2.57 14.94 20.89
N VAL A 29 -3.84 14.80 21.26
CA VAL A 29 -4.63 13.58 21.02
C VAL A 29 -4.84 13.32 19.53
N HIS A 30 -4.92 14.36 18.69
CA HIS A 30 -5.08 14.21 17.24
C HIS A 30 -3.79 13.72 16.58
N THR A 31 -2.62 14.17 17.04
CA THR A 31 -1.33 13.72 16.49
C THR A 31 -1.03 12.28 16.86
N VAL A 32 -1.33 11.87 18.10
CA VAL A 32 -1.20 10.47 18.54
C VAL A 32 -2.21 9.57 17.81
N ALA A 33 -3.46 10.01 17.62
CA ALA A 33 -4.45 9.29 16.85
C ALA A 33 -4.07 9.16 15.36
N SER A 34 -3.47 10.19 14.78
CA SER A 34 -3.00 10.15 13.39
C SER A 34 -1.82 9.21 13.21
N LEU A 35 -0.91 9.16 14.19
CA LEU A 35 0.21 8.22 14.19
C LEU A 35 -0.26 6.76 14.38
N SER A 36 -1.18 6.52 15.31
CA SER A 36 -1.74 5.17 15.50
C SER A 36 -2.52 4.71 14.26
N TRP A 37 -3.25 5.63 13.61
CA TRP A 37 -3.95 5.35 12.35
C TRP A 37 -3.00 4.97 11.22
N PHE A 38 -1.86 5.67 11.10
CA PHE A 38 -0.81 5.34 10.15
C PHE A 38 -0.20 3.95 10.42
N LEU A 39 0.07 3.62 11.68
CA LEU A 39 0.60 2.30 12.07
C LEU A 39 -0.41 1.19 11.78
N ILE A 40 -1.70 1.42 12.02
CA ILE A 40 -2.77 0.46 11.71
C ILE A 40 -2.84 0.21 10.19
N LYS A 41 -2.83 1.27 9.37
CA LYS A 41 -2.79 1.12 7.89
C LYS A 41 -1.57 0.32 7.45
N THR A 42 -0.40 0.61 8.03
CA THR A 42 0.85 -0.09 7.69
C THR A 42 0.78 -1.56 8.08
N ALA A 43 0.25 -1.87 9.27
CA ALA A 43 0.03 -3.25 9.72
C ALA A 43 -0.94 -4.00 8.80
N LEU A 44 -2.00 -3.34 8.34
CA LEU A 44 -2.96 -3.90 7.37
C LEU A 44 -2.27 -4.23 6.04
N VAL A 45 -1.47 -3.33 5.48
CA VAL A 45 -0.72 -3.59 4.24
C VAL A 45 0.26 -4.75 4.41
N ILE A 46 0.98 -4.79 5.54
CA ILE A 46 1.87 -5.93 5.85
C ILE A 46 1.06 -7.22 5.91
N TRP A 47 -0.06 -7.21 6.62
CA TRP A 47 -0.95 -8.37 6.73
C TRP A 47 -1.40 -8.87 5.35
N VAL A 48 -1.78 -7.98 4.42
CA VAL A 48 -2.11 -8.34 3.04
C VAL A 48 -0.93 -8.98 2.32
N ILE A 49 0.28 -8.44 2.46
CA ILE A 49 1.49 -9.04 1.84
C ILE A 49 1.73 -10.46 2.39
N PHE A 50 1.58 -10.66 3.70
CA PHE A 50 1.72 -11.99 4.30
C PHE A 50 0.62 -12.94 3.83
N TRP A 51 -0.62 -12.47 3.71
CA TRP A 51 -1.73 -13.26 3.20
C TRP A 51 -1.47 -13.73 1.75
N ILE A 52 -1.06 -12.82 0.86
CA ILE A 52 -0.69 -13.15 -0.52
C ILE A 52 0.42 -14.21 -0.55
N ARG A 53 1.46 -14.06 0.28
CA ARG A 53 2.54 -15.05 0.35
C ARG A 53 2.07 -16.43 0.84
N GLY A 54 1.01 -16.48 1.65
CA GLY A 54 0.40 -17.73 2.11
C GLY A 54 -0.53 -18.37 1.06
N THR A 55 -1.22 -17.57 0.25
CA THR A 55 -2.20 -18.06 -0.73
C THR A 55 -1.57 -18.48 -2.05
N TYR A 56 -0.53 -17.80 -2.53
CA TYR A 56 0.06 -18.10 -3.83
C TYR A 56 1.18 -19.15 -3.75
N PRO A 57 1.04 -20.31 -4.42
CA PRO A 57 2.14 -21.25 -4.58
C PRO A 57 3.23 -20.61 -5.46
N ARG A 58 4.49 -21.01 -5.26
CA ARG A 58 5.67 -20.39 -5.93
C ARG A 58 5.45 -20.24 -7.45
N LEU A 59 5.36 -19.00 -7.91
CA LEU A 59 5.21 -18.66 -9.33
C LEU A 59 6.56 -18.70 -10.05
N ARG A 60 6.55 -19.10 -11.32
CA ARG A 60 7.74 -19.09 -12.16
C ARG A 60 8.09 -17.66 -12.59
N ILE A 61 9.39 -17.35 -12.70
CA ILE A 61 9.87 -16.01 -13.05
C ILE A 61 9.33 -15.54 -14.41
N ASP A 62 9.19 -16.45 -15.37
CA ASP A 62 8.65 -16.15 -16.71
C ASP A 62 7.17 -15.69 -16.63
N GLN A 63 6.40 -16.27 -15.71
CA GLN A 63 5.00 -15.87 -15.47
C GLN A 63 4.92 -14.51 -14.79
N LEU A 64 5.82 -14.24 -13.83
CA LEU A 64 5.92 -12.94 -13.17
C LEU A 64 6.29 -11.84 -14.19
N MET A 65 7.26 -12.10 -15.06
CA MET A 65 7.69 -11.17 -16.09
C MET A 65 6.58 -10.90 -17.10
N SER A 66 5.87 -11.95 -17.55
CA SER A 66 4.72 -11.80 -18.43
C SER A 66 3.60 -10.98 -17.78
N PHE A 67 3.31 -11.18 -16.49
CA PHE A 67 2.31 -10.39 -15.77
C PHE A 67 2.72 -8.91 -15.65
N GLY A 68 3.98 -8.64 -15.28
CA GLY A 68 4.49 -7.28 -15.18
C GLY A 68 4.44 -6.53 -16.52
N TRP A 69 5.02 -7.11 -17.57
CA TRP A 69 5.17 -6.42 -18.84
C TRP A 69 3.91 -6.40 -19.71
N LYS A 70 3.10 -7.47 -19.70
CA LYS A 70 1.90 -7.52 -20.56
C LYS A 70 0.65 -6.94 -19.92
N ILE A 71 0.59 -6.90 -18.59
CA ILE A 71 -0.63 -6.47 -17.87
C ILE A 71 -0.39 -5.18 -17.09
N LEU A 72 0.61 -5.16 -16.20
CA LEU A 72 0.81 -3.99 -15.31
C LEU A 72 1.29 -2.74 -16.07
N VAL A 73 2.24 -2.90 -17.00
CA VAL A 73 2.77 -1.75 -17.76
C VAL A 73 1.68 -1.08 -18.62
N PRO A 74 0.92 -1.80 -19.46
CA PRO A 74 -0.19 -1.18 -20.20
C PRO A 74 -1.24 -0.57 -19.29
N ALA A 75 -1.58 -1.21 -18.17
CA ALA A 75 -2.54 -0.67 -17.21
C ALA A 75 -2.06 0.65 -16.59
N SER A 76 -0.76 0.80 -16.30
CA SER A 76 -0.22 2.07 -15.80
C SER A 76 -0.32 3.20 -16.82
N PHE A 77 -0.11 2.92 -18.11
CA PHE A 77 -0.31 3.93 -19.16
C PHE A 77 -1.77 4.36 -19.26
N ILE A 78 -2.71 3.40 -19.23
CA ILE A 78 -4.15 3.71 -19.27
C ILE A 78 -4.55 4.58 -18.07
N ASN A 79 -4.04 4.29 -16.88
CA ASN A 79 -4.33 5.06 -15.68
C ASN A 79 -3.86 6.54 -15.82
N ILE A 80 -2.66 6.75 -16.38
CA ILE A 80 -2.14 8.09 -16.65
C ILE A 80 -3.04 8.84 -17.63
N PHE A 81 -3.42 8.21 -18.74
CA PHE A 81 -4.31 8.84 -19.73
C PHE A 81 -5.71 9.17 -19.19
N LEU A 82 -6.22 8.37 -18.26
CA LEU A 82 -7.55 8.58 -17.66
C LEU A 82 -7.53 9.66 -16.56
N THR A 83 -6.39 9.85 -15.91
CA THR A 83 -6.22 10.85 -14.84
C THR A 83 -5.82 12.23 -15.40
N ALA A 84 -5.15 12.27 -16.56
CA ALA A 84 -4.78 13.49 -17.27
C ALA A 84 -6.02 14.22 -17.83
#